data_AF-E2BJW4-F1
#
_entry.id   AF-E2BJW4-F1
#
_cell.length_a   1.000
_cell.length_b   1.000
_cell.length_c   1.000
_cell.angle_alpha   90.00
_cell.angle_beta   90.00
_cell.angle_gamma   90.00
#
_symmetry.space_group_name_H-M   'P 1'
#
loop_
_entity.id
_entity.type
_entity.pdbx_description
1 polymer ?
#
loop_
_entity_poly.entity_id
_entity_poly.type
_entity_poly.pdbx_seq_one_letter_code
_entity_poly.pdbx_strand_id
1 'polypeptide(L)' 'NWTDNETRIFLDLCIEKRIIQMMDGKRHKHIDIYNSLEPKMREIGFIKTGAQMKTKLKHLKEIYFKCKRNN' A
#
# COMPACT_ATOMS: atom_id res chain seq x y z
N ASN A 1 -6.05 13.52 2.21
CA ASN A 1 -6.54 12.89 0.95
C ASN A 1 -5.41 12.24 0.19
N TRP A 2 -5.72 11.20 -0.59
CA TRP A 2 -4.79 10.56 -1.52
C TRP A 2 -5.15 10.99 -2.93
N THR A 3 -4.20 11.52 -3.69
CA THR A 3 -4.42 11.85 -5.11
C THR A 3 -4.23 10.60 -5.98
N ASP A 4 -4.70 10.64 -7.22
CA ASP A 4 -4.53 9.52 -8.17
C ASP A 4 -3.04 9.25 -8.43
N ASN A 5 -2.25 10.31 -8.61
CA ASN A 5 -0.80 10.18 -8.82
C ASN A 5 -0.10 9.55 -7.60
N GLU A 6 -0.45 10.01 -6.40
CA GLU A 6 0.09 9.47 -5.15
C GLU A 6 -0.31 7.99 -4.97
N THR A 7 -1.56 7.64 -5.30
CA THR A 7 -2.06 6.26 -5.21
C THR A 7 -1.35 5.36 -6.22
N ARG A 8 -1.10 5.83 -7.44
CA ARG A 8 -0.41 5.07 -8.48
C ARG A 8 1.04 4.77 -8.09
N ILE A 9 1.77 5.78 -7.63
CA ILE A 9 3.15 5.62 -7.15
C ILE A 9 3.22 4.64 -5.98
N PHE A 10 2.29 4.74 -5.03
CA PHE A 10 2.21 3.80 -3.92
C PHE A 10 1.94 2.36 -4.38
N LEU A 11 1.06 2.15 -5.35
CA LEU A 11 0.79 0.83 -5.92
C LEU A 11 2.00 0.27 -6.67
N ASP A 12 2.70 1.08 -7.46
CA ASP A 12 3.92 0.69 -8.17
C ASP A 12 5.01 0.24 -7.19
N LEU A 13 5.22 1.00 -6.11
CA LEU A 13 6.13 0.62 -5.02
C LEU A 13 5.71 -0.68 -4.33
N CYS A 14 4.40 -0.90 -4.15
CA CYS A 14 3.88 -2.13 -3.56
C CYS A 14 4.14 -3.36 -4.45
N ILE A 15 4.08 -3.19 -5.77
CA ILE A 15 4.38 -4.23 -6.75
C ILE A 15 5.89 -4.49 -6.79
N GLU A 16 6.71 -3.44 -6.91
CA GLU A 16 8.18 -3.51 -6.95
C GLU A 16 8.74 -4.25 -5.73
N LYS A 17 8.26 -3.90 -4.54
CA LYS A 17 8.70 -4.53 -3.27
C LYS A 17 8.00 -5.85 -2.97
N ARG A 18 7.11 -6.32 -3.86
CA ARG A 18 6.32 -7.55 -3.69
C ARG A 18 5.63 -7.61 -2.33
N ILE A 19 5.11 -6.46 -1.87
CA ILE A 19 4.54 -6.29 -0.53
C ILE A 19 3.46 -7.33 -0.26
N ILE A 20 2.61 -7.60 -1.26
CA ILE A 20 1.53 -8.59 -1.14
C ILE A 20 2.09 -10.01 -0.90
N GLN A 21 3.19 -10.39 -1.56
CA GLN A 21 3.84 -11.69 -1.37
C GLN A 21 4.56 -11.77 -0.03
N MET A 22 5.21 -10.69 0.40
CA MET A 22 5.85 -10.61 1.72
C MET A 22 4.84 -10.66 2.88
N MET A 23 3.60 -10.26 2.61
CA MET A 23 2.49 -10.38 3.56
C MET A 23 1.85 -11.77 3.57
N ASP A 24 2.09 -12.58 2.53
CA ASP A 24 1.54 -13.93 2.45
C ASP A 24 2.29 -14.86 3.43
N GLY A 25 1.56 -15.53 4.32
CA GLY A 25 2.12 -16.46 5.31
C GLY A 25 2.70 -15.86 6.61
N LYS A 26 2.95 -14.53 6.72
CA LYS A 26 3.48 -13.90 7.96
C LYS A 26 2.39 -13.20 8.76
N ARG A 27 1.87 -13.86 9.80
CA ARG A 27 0.66 -13.42 10.54
C ARG A 27 0.85 -12.19 11.45
N HIS A 28 2.09 -11.83 11.82
CA HIS A 28 2.37 -10.79 12.80
C HIS A 28 3.61 -9.97 12.40
N LYS A 29 3.47 -8.64 12.31
CA LYS A 29 4.47 -7.59 11.90
C LYS A 29 4.56 -7.25 10.40
N HIS A 30 3.44 -6.79 9.81
CA HIS A 30 3.47 -6.12 8.50
C HIS A 30 3.81 -4.63 8.58
N ILE A 31 3.77 -4.02 9.76
CA ILE A 31 3.97 -2.56 9.89
C ILE A 31 5.39 -2.15 9.46
N ASP A 32 6.40 -2.98 9.75
CA ASP A 32 7.79 -2.72 9.37
C ASP A 32 7.98 -2.68 7.85
N ILE A 33 7.21 -3.51 7.13
CA ILE A 33 7.17 -3.51 5.66
C ILE A 33 6.65 -2.17 5.14
N TYR A 34 5.57 -1.62 5.72
CA TYR A 34 5.06 -0.32 5.32
C TYR A 34 5.96 0.83 5.78
N ASN A 35 6.58 0.72 6.95
CA ASN A 35 7.54 1.72 7.43
C ASN A 35 8.75 1.81 6.49
N SER A 36 9.17 0.69 5.89
CA SER A 36 10.24 0.68 4.88
C SER A 36 9.90 1.45 3.59
N LEU A 37 8.61 1.75 3.35
CA LEU A 37 8.16 2.53 2.20
C LEU A 37 8.12 4.04 2.49
N GLU A 38 8.15 4.47 3.76
CA GLU A 38 8.08 5.89 4.12
C GLU A 38 9.22 6.72 3.50
N PRO A 39 10.50 6.26 3.49
CA PRO A 39 11.58 7.02 2.88
C PRO A 39 11.38 7.22 1.38
N LYS A 40 10.96 6.16 0.66
CA LYS A 40 10.69 6.23 -0.79
C LYS A 40 9.53 7.17 -1.09
N MET A 41 8.44 7.09 -0.34
CA MET A 41 7.30 8.00 -0.51
C MET A 41 7.72 9.45 -0.24
N ARG A 42 8.53 9.69 0.80
CA ARG A 42 9.04 11.02 1.15
C ARG A 42 9.98 11.60 0.09
N GLU A 43 10.85 10.80 -0.51
CA GLU A 43 11.75 11.22 -1.59
C GLU A 43 10.97 11.76 -2.80
N ILE A 44 9.81 11.16 -3.09
CA ILE A 44 8.91 11.56 -4.17
C ILE A 44 8.07 12.79 -3.77
N GLY A 45 8.13 13.24 -2.51
CA GLY A 45 7.40 14.39 -1.97
C GLY A 45 6.09 14.03 -1.26
N PHE A 46 5.78 12.74 -1.09
CA PHE A 46 4.57 12.27 -0.42
C PHE A 46 4.86 11.84 1.02
N ILE A 47 4.45 12.66 1.98
CA ILE A 47 4.61 12.36 3.40
C ILE A 47 3.46 11.46 3.86
N LYS A 48 3.67 10.15 3.84
CA LYS A 48 2.73 9.15 4.38
C LYS A 48 3.43 8.25 5.38
N THR A 49 2.72 7.93 6.45
CA THR A 49 3.18 6.94 7.43
C THR A 49 2.81 5.52 7.00
N GLY A 50 3.54 4.52 7.51
CA GLY A 50 3.27 3.12 7.23
C GLY A 50 1.87 2.69 7.65
N ALA A 51 1.32 3.27 8.71
CA ALA A 51 -0.06 3.07 9.13
C ALA A 51 -1.08 3.60 8.09
N GLN A 52 -0.83 4.79 7.52
CA GLN A 52 -1.69 5.36 6.47
C GLN A 52 -1.64 4.50 5.19
N MET A 53 -0.45 4.04 4.81
CA MET A 53 -0.25 3.16 3.65
C MET A 53 -0.95 1.81 3.83
N LYS A 54 -0.86 1.20 5.01
CA LYS A 54 -1.56 -0.05 5.35
C LYS A 54 -3.07 0.10 5.18
N THR A 55 -3.66 1.15 5.76
CA THR A 55 -5.10 1.40 5.65
C THR A 55 -5.52 1.66 4.21
N LYS A 56 -4.73 2.43 3.46
CA LYS A 56 -4.98 2.69 2.04
C LYS A 56 -4.97 1.41 1.22
N LEU A 57 -3.96 0.54 1.39
CA LEU A 57 -3.88 -0.72 0.65
C LEU A 57 -5.04 -1.67 1.00
N LYS A 58 -5.45 -1.71 2.28
CA LYS A 58 -6.63 -2.47 2.71
C LYS A 58 -7.89 -2.00 1.96
N HIS A 59 -8.19 -0.69 1.99
CA HIS A 59 -9.35 -0.13 1.30
C HIS A 59 -9.29 -0.36 -0.22
N LEU A 60 -8.12 -0.21 -0.86
CA LEU A 60 -7.97 -0.47 -2.29
C LEU A 60 -8.31 -1.91 -2.65
N LYS A 61 -7.84 -2.89 -1.86
CA LYS A 61 -8.20 -4.30 -2.04
C LYS A 61 -9.70 -4.52 -1.88
N GLU A 62 -10.30 -3.98 -0.83
CA GLU A 62 -11.74 -4.11 -0.56
C GLU A 62 -12.59 -3.55 -1.70
N ILE A 63 -12.29 -2.34 -2.17
CA ILE A 63 -12.97 -1.72 -3.30
C ILE A 63 -12.82 -2.57 -4.57
N TYR A 64 -11.59 -3.00 -4.87
CA TYR A 64 -11.33 -3.84 -6.04
C TYR A 64 -12.11 -5.17 -5.99
N PHE A 65 -12.09 -5.88 -4.86
CA PHE A 65 -12.84 -7.12 -4.70
C PHE A 65 -14.36 -6.91 -4.74
N LYS A 66 -14.85 -5.79 -4.20
CA LYS A 66 -16.26 -5.42 -4.26
C LYS A 66 -16.69 -5.18 -5.71
N CYS A 67 -15.93 -4.38 -6.47
CA CYS A 67 -16.20 -4.15 -7.89
C CYS A 67 -16.12 -5.46 -8.70
N LYS A 68 -15.13 -6.32 -8.41
CA LYS A 68 -14.96 -7.60 -9.10
C LYS A 68 -16.10 -8.60 -8.81
N ARG A 69 -16.71 -8.59 -7.63
CA ARG A 69 -17.86 -9.46 -7.30
C ARG A 69 -19.19 -8.95 -7.87
N ASN A 70 -19.27 -7.67 -8.19
CA ASN A 70 -20.45 -7.02 -8.75
C ASN A 70 -20.42 -6.93 -10.29
N ASN A 71 -19.50 -7.64 -10.95
CA ASN A 71 -19.32 -7.73 -12.39
C ASN A 71 -19.35 -9.21 -12.80
#